data_AF-A3ITE4-F1
#
_entry.id   AF-A3ITE4-F1
#
_cell.length_a   1.000
_cell.length_b   1.000
_cell.length_c   1.000
_cell.angle_alpha   90.00
_cell.angle_beta   90.00
_cell.angle_gamma   90.00
#
_symmetry.space_group_name_H-M   'P 1'
#
loop_
_entity.id
_entity.type
_entity.pdbx_description
1 polymer ?
#
loop_
_entity_poly.entity_id
_entity_poly.type
_entity_poly.pdbx_seq_one_letter_code
_entity_poly.pdbx_strand_id
1 'polypeptide(L)'
;MNRQNKNKAIKLILQALGIQLIFPIIIAGLSNANIISENSKLYSFLGLIALGLFVGGYFLFIRGCCHYIKSKGYSSHWGWLGLLSIIGLFFLSVIPPKNLVISSGNLPNESLENIPFEEINLVEIFVFYFLSSATVIIMAASIFYTINDWDTNRLFDNMDKLTEYLLACLIVIVWGMLILRDLKIAGFQIKHFIPNLKVAWQLILKIAIIYTFFAVSFWRLFGYYFSFVYPDYINYYLKTSINNDFHLSVSEFILNLLVLSIFIEILPFTIIFQGIVLQKWCLKLGNKKGILLLSLLLSLLSSIAFVPLLISTFFDGLISSFLFFKTKNLLNTFFYQVLKKLILSFLFFIVYFQDLKLSPISISNYREKHEPFLILYVILSIISCVFIINFIYKNFPKPNDKIPYDENNNKSLI
;
A
#
# COMPACT_ATOMS: atom_id res chain seq x y z
N MET A 1 -21.54 5.49 18.55
CA MET A 1 -21.20 4.11 18.12
C MET A 1 -20.42 3.42 19.23
N ASN A 2 -20.71 2.16 19.63
CA ASN A 2 -19.93 1.49 20.68
C ASN A 2 -18.61 0.93 20.09
N ARG A 3 -17.51 1.68 20.27
CA ARG A 3 -16.17 1.42 19.73
C ARG A 3 -15.64 0.03 20.12
N GLN A 4 -15.87 -0.39 21.36
CA GLN A 4 -15.42 -1.70 21.84
C GLN A 4 -16.13 -2.83 21.10
N ASN A 5 -17.43 -2.70 20.85
CA ASN A 5 -18.22 -3.70 20.12
C ASN A 5 -17.80 -3.78 18.64
N LYS A 6 -17.52 -2.64 18.00
CA LYS A 6 -17.01 -2.61 16.62
C LYS A 6 -15.64 -3.31 16.50
N ASN A 7 -14.71 -3.02 17.40
CA ASN A 7 -13.39 -3.65 17.40
C ASN A 7 -13.45 -5.16 17.66
N LYS A 8 -14.33 -5.60 18.55
CA LYS A 8 -14.59 -7.04 18.78
C LYS A 8 -15.11 -7.71 17.51
N ALA A 9 -16.06 -7.07 16.81
CA ALA A 9 -16.60 -7.60 15.56
C ALA A 9 -15.53 -7.70 14.46
N ILE A 10 -14.72 -6.66 14.28
CA ILE A 10 -13.62 -6.66 13.31
C ILE A 10 -12.60 -7.75 13.62
N LYS A 11 -12.24 -7.93 14.90
CA LYS A 11 -11.33 -9.01 15.32
C LYS A 11 -11.88 -10.39 14.97
N LEU A 12 -13.18 -10.62 15.17
CA LEU A 12 -13.84 -11.87 14.78
C LEU A 12 -13.79 -12.10 13.27
N ILE A 13 -14.06 -11.05 12.47
CA ILE A 13 -13.99 -11.11 11.01
C ILE A 13 -12.56 -11.45 10.56
N LEU A 14 -11.53 -10.81 11.14
CA LEU A 14 -10.14 -11.10 10.82
C LEU A 14 -9.73 -12.53 11.19
N GLN A 15 -10.14 -13.00 12.37
CA GLN A 15 -9.87 -14.37 12.81
C GLN A 15 -10.51 -15.38 11.85
N ALA A 16 -11.75 -15.12 11.44
CA ALA A 16 -12.47 -15.94 10.48
C ALA A 16 -11.76 -16.01 9.12
N LEU A 17 -11.38 -14.86 8.56
CA LEU A 17 -10.62 -14.78 7.30
C LEU A 17 -9.26 -15.48 7.42
N GLY A 18 -8.57 -15.32 8.54
CA GLY A 18 -7.30 -16.00 8.82
C GLY A 18 -7.46 -17.52 8.81
N ILE A 19 -8.48 -18.04 9.49
CA ILE A 19 -8.79 -19.49 9.50
C ILE A 19 -9.12 -19.99 8.10
N GLN A 20 -9.90 -19.23 7.32
CA GLN A 20 -10.31 -19.60 5.97
C GLN A 20 -9.15 -19.63 4.98
N LEU A 21 -8.19 -18.70 5.08
CA LEU A 21 -7.19 -18.48 4.03
C LEU A 21 -5.80 -19.03 4.38
N ILE A 22 -5.36 -18.91 5.63
CA ILE A 22 -3.97 -19.25 6.00
C ILE A 22 -3.71 -20.75 5.80
N PHE A 23 -4.64 -21.60 6.23
CA PHE A 23 -4.45 -23.05 6.19
C PHE A 23 -4.40 -23.60 4.75
N PRO A 24 -5.34 -23.24 3.85
CA PRO A 24 -5.25 -23.62 2.44
C PRO A 24 -3.98 -23.10 1.76
N ILE A 25 -3.55 -21.86 2.05
CA ILE A 25 -2.34 -21.28 1.47
C ILE A 25 -1.09 -22.06 1.91
N ILE A 26 -1.00 -22.46 3.19
CA ILE A 26 0.11 -23.27 3.68
C ILE A 26 0.14 -24.63 2.98
N ILE A 27 -1.01 -25.30 2.87
CA ILE A 27 -1.10 -26.61 2.20
C ILE A 27 -0.71 -26.50 0.73
N ALA A 28 -1.22 -25.50 0.01
CA ALA A 28 -0.86 -25.24 -1.37
C ALA A 28 0.63 -24.93 -1.53
N GLY A 29 1.20 -24.12 -0.63
CA GLY A 29 2.63 -23.80 -0.61
C GLY A 29 3.52 -25.02 -0.38
N LEU A 30 3.15 -25.89 0.58
CA LEU A 30 3.86 -27.14 0.85
C LEU A 30 3.76 -28.14 -0.32
N SER A 31 2.62 -28.17 -1.00
CA SER A 31 2.41 -28.96 -2.22
C SER A 31 3.30 -28.48 -3.35
N ASN A 32 3.28 -27.18 -3.64
CA ASN A 32 4.13 -26.55 -4.67
C ASN A 32 5.63 -26.72 -4.37
N ALA A 33 6.02 -26.76 -3.09
CA ALA A 33 7.39 -27.04 -2.68
C ALA A 33 7.78 -28.54 -2.79
N ASN A 34 6.88 -29.40 -3.27
CA ASN A 34 7.03 -30.86 -3.32
C ASN A 34 7.34 -31.52 -1.96
N ILE A 35 7.04 -30.83 -0.85
CA ILE A 35 7.20 -31.38 0.51
C ILE A 35 6.08 -32.38 0.78
N ILE A 36 4.87 -32.08 0.29
CA ILE A 36 3.72 -32.96 0.35
C ILE A 36 3.32 -33.28 -1.09
N SER A 37 3.34 -34.55 -1.46
CA SER A 37 2.82 -34.97 -2.78
C SER A 37 1.31 -34.83 -2.84
N GLU A 38 0.78 -34.26 -3.92
CA GLU A 38 -0.66 -34.12 -4.19
C GLU A 38 -1.41 -35.46 -4.14
N ASN A 39 -0.73 -36.55 -4.50
CA ASN A 39 -1.30 -37.90 -4.49
C ASN A 39 -1.18 -38.59 -3.13
N SER A 40 -0.63 -37.93 -2.11
CA SER A 40 -0.47 -38.52 -0.79
C SER A 40 -1.78 -38.51 0.00
N LYS A 41 -2.03 -39.57 0.78
CA LYS A 41 -3.15 -39.61 1.73
C LYS A 41 -3.10 -38.44 2.73
N LEU A 42 -1.90 -37.96 3.04
CA LEU A 42 -1.66 -36.80 3.90
C LEU A 42 -2.20 -35.51 3.27
N TYR A 43 -2.03 -35.30 1.96
CA TYR A 43 -2.62 -34.17 1.24
C TYR A 43 -4.15 -34.19 1.32
N SER A 44 -4.78 -35.35 1.05
CA SER A 44 -6.24 -35.48 1.15
C SER A 44 -6.76 -35.25 2.58
N PHE A 45 -6.04 -35.74 3.60
CA PHE A 45 -6.39 -35.53 5.00
C PHE A 45 -6.28 -34.05 5.40
N LEU A 46 -5.19 -33.38 5.01
CA LEU A 46 -5.03 -31.94 5.21
C LEU A 46 -6.09 -31.13 4.45
N GLY A 47 -6.48 -31.57 3.25
CA GLY A 47 -7.57 -30.99 2.49
C GLY A 47 -8.92 -31.05 3.23
N LEU A 48 -9.24 -32.18 3.88
CA LEU A 48 -10.43 -32.31 4.73
C LEU A 48 -10.38 -31.38 5.95
N ILE A 49 -9.21 -31.27 6.60
CA ILE A 49 -9.02 -30.31 7.71
C ILE A 49 -9.23 -28.89 7.21
N ALA A 50 -8.64 -28.53 6.07
CA ALA A 50 -8.76 -27.21 5.47
C ALA A 50 -10.23 -26.88 5.14
N LEU A 51 -10.99 -27.85 4.62
CA LEU A 51 -12.42 -27.69 4.36
C LEU A 51 -13.21 -27.49 5.65
N GLY A 52 -12.95 -28.27 6.69
CA GLY A 52 -13.58 -28.10 8.02
C GLY A 52 -13.27 -26.73 8.63
N LEU A 53 -12.02 -26.28 8.56
CA LEU A 53 -11.61 -24.95 9.00
C LEU A 53 -12.25 -23.85 8.15
N PHE A 54 -12.37 -24.03 6.85
CA PHE A 54 -13.02 -23.09 5.96
C PHE A 54 -14.49 -22.89 6.36
N VAL A 55 -15.24 -23.98 6.54
CA VAL A 55 -16.64 -23.94 6.98
C VAL A 55 -16.77 -23.32 8.38
N GLY A 56 -15.92 -23.73 9.34
CA GLY A 56 -15.92 -23.17 10.69
C GLY A 56 -15.60 -21.68 10.71
N GLY A 57 -14.59 -21.26 9.95
CA GLY A 57 -14.23 -19.87 9.73
C GLY A 57 -15.37 -19.08 9.10
N TYR A 58 -16.13 -19.68 8.18
CA TYR A 58 -17.29 -19.04 7.54
C TYR A 58 -18.44 -18.75 8.51
N PHE A 59 -18.75 -19.65 9.43
CA PHE A 59 -19.70 -19.34 10.51
C PHE A 59 -19.22 -18.20 11.42
N LEU A 60 -17.93 -18.19 11.77
CA LEU A 60 -17.33 -17.10 12.56
C LEU A 60 -17.37 -15.76 11.80
N PHE A 61 -17.19 -15.79 10.48
CA PHE A 61 -17.25 -14.61 9.62
C PHE A 61 -18.64 -13.97 9.66
N ILE A 62 -19.70 -14.76 9.42
CA ILE A 62 -21.09 -14.29 9.46
C ILE A 62 -21.43 -13.73 10.84
N ARG A 63 -21.02 -14.42 11.91
CA ARG A 63 -21.20 -13.92 13.27
C ARG A 63 -20.48 -12.58 13.50
N GLY A 64 -19.27 -12.43 12.97
CA GLY A 64 -18.54 -11.16 12.93
C GLY A 64 -19.33 -10.06 12.22
N CYS A 65 -19.87 -10.34 11.03
CA CYS A 65 -20.71 -9.43 10.25
C CYS A 65 -21.98 -8.99 11.01
N CYS A 66 -22.66 -9.92 11.68
CA CYS A 66 -23.79 -9.65 12.58
C CYS A 66 -23.43 -8.69 13.71
N HIS A 67 -22.30 -8.91 14.39
CA HIS A 67 -21.84 -7.99 15.43
C HIS A 67 -21.41 -6.63 14.86
N TYR A 68 -20.82 -6.62 13.68
CA TYR A 68 -20.35 -5.40 13.03
C TYR A 68 -21.52 -4.49 12.66
N ILE A 69 -22.58 -5.01 12.03
CA ILE A 69 -23.74 -4.20 11.65
C ILE A 69 -24.55 -3.74 12.88
N LYS A 70 -24.63 -4.59 13.92
CA LYS A 70 -25.22 -4.20 15.21
C LYS A 70 -24.44 -3.05 15.85
N SER A 71 -23.11 -3.02 15.71
CA SER A 71 -22.29 -1.91 16.22
C SER A 71 -22.59 -0.58 15.50
N LYS A 72 -23.06 -0.62 14.24
CA LYS A 72 -23.52 0.53 13.46
C LYS A 72 -24.96 0.98 13.80
N GLY A 73 -25.66 0.27 14.69
CA GLY A 73 -27.03 0.61 15.10
C GLY A 73 -28.14 -0.02 14.27
N TYR A 74 -27.81 -1.02 13.44
CA TYR A 74 -28.78 -1.78 12.65
C TYR A 74 -29.16 -3.10 13.34
N SER A 75 -30.21 -3.75 12.86
CA SER A 75 -30.58 -5.09 13.34
C SER A 75 -29.52 -6.12 12.93
N SER A 76 -29.32 -7.14 13.76
CA SER A 76 -28.34 -8.20 13.49
C SER A 76 -28.64 -8.97 12.20
N HIS A 77 -29.88 -8.96 11.72
CA HIS A 77 -30.31 -9.66 10.51
C HIS A 77 -29.57 -9.19 9.26
N TRP A 78 -29.17 -7.91 9.20
CA TRP A 78 -28.34 -7.41 8.10
C TRP A 78 -27.00 -8.14 8.02
N GLY A 79 -26.50 -8.70 9.13
CA GLY A 79 -25.25 -9.45 9.15
C GLY A 79 -25.27 -10.75 8.36
N TRP A 80 -26.46 -11.27 8.01
CA TRP A 80 -26.61 -12.40 7.09
C TRP A 80 -26.09 -12.10 5.68
N LEU A 81 -25.93 -10.81 5.33
CA LEU A 81 -25.18 -10.45 4.12
C LEU A 81 -23.78 -11.07 4.10
N GLY A 82 -23.19 -11.40 5.24
CA GLY A 82 -21.93 -12.17 5.33
C GLY A 82 -21.96 -13.53 4.62
N LEU A 83 -23.15 -14.09 4.30
CA LEU A 83 -23.29 -15.25 3.40
C LEU A 83 -22.80 -14.96 1.97
N LEU A 84 -22.69 -13.69 1.58
CA LEU A 84 -22.06 -13.29 0.33
C LEU A 84 -20.54 -13.11 0.51
N SER A 85 -19.94 -13.66 1.58
CA SER A 85 -18.51 -13.58 1.85
C SER A 85 -18.00 -12.12 1.88
N ILE A 86 -16.85 -11.85 1.28
CA ILE A 86 -16.22 -10.53 1.19
C ILE A 86 -17.13 -9.50 0.49
N ILE A 87 -17.99 -9.92 -0.46
CA ILE A 87 -18.97 -9.04 -1.13
C ILE A 87 -20.02 -8.56 -0.11
N GLY A 88 -20.52 -9.47 0.71
CA GLY A 88 -21.40 -9.15 1.82
C GLY A 88 -20.79 -8.14 2.78
N LEU A 89 -19.52 -8.34 3.10
CA LEU A 89 -18.75 -7.43 3.94
C LEU A 89 -18.57 -6.05 3.28
N PHE A 90 -18.38 -5.96 1.96
CA PHE A 90 -18.37 -4.70 1.22
C PHE A 90 -19.65 -3.92 1.52
N PHE A 91 -20.82 -4.49 1.23
CA PHE A 91 -22.11 -3.83 1.45
C PHE A 91 -22.30 -3.40 2.92
N LEU A 92 -21.96 -4.28 3.85
CA LEU A 92 -22.02 -3.95 5.29
C LEU A 92 -21.09 -2.80 5.66
N SER A 93 -19.92 -2.71 5.03
CA SER A 93 -18.94 -1.64 5.25
C SER A 93 -19.38 -0.30 4.62
N VAL A 94 -20.11 -0.36 3.50
CA VAL A 94 -20.69 0.80 2.80
C VAL A 94 -21.85 1.44 3.59
N ILE A 95 -22.61 0.66 4.34
CA ILE A 95 -23.73 1.18 5.15
C ILE A 95 -23.20 2.16 6.22
N PRO A 96 -23.65 3.43 6.25
CA PRO A 96 -23.24 4.39 7.27
C PRO A 96 -23.87 4.05 8.63
N PRO A 97 -23.29 4.46 9.78
CA PRO A 97 -23.90 4.22 11.08
C PRO A 97 -25.21 5.01 11.25
N LYS A 98 -26.25 4.38 11.83
CA LYS A 98 -27.60 4.97 11.97
C LYS A 98 -27.63 6.18 12.91
N ASN A 99 -26.72 6.23 13.89
CA ASN A 99 -26.70 7.27 14.93
C ASN A 99 -25.64 8.36 14.67
N LEU A 100 -25.56 8.88 13.44
CA LEU A 100 -24.70 10.03 13.11
C LEU A 100 -25.20 11.35 13.73
N VAL A 101 -26.44 11.40 14.23
CA VAL A 101 -27.16 12.65 14.58
C VAL A 101 -27.04 13.07 16.06
N ILE A 102 -26.41 12.30 16.95
CA ILE A 102 -26.48 12.60 18.41
C ILE A 102 -25.22 13.27 18.99
N SER A 103 -24.09 13.33 18.28
CA SER A 103 -22.84 13.87 18.86
C SER A 103 -22.61 15.37 18.72
N SER A 104 -23.51 16.14 18.08
CA SER A 104 -23.38 17.60 17.98
C SER A 104 -24.25 18.39 18.96
N GLY A 105 -25.09 17.72 19.75
CA GLY A 105 -26.17 18.39 20.50
C GLY A 105 -26.00 18.45 22.02
N ASN A 106 -25.34 17.50 22.68
CA ASN A 106 -25.37 17.41 24.15
C ASN A 106 -24.08 16.78 24.70
N LEU A 107 -23.01 17.55 24.82
CA LEU A 107 -21.94 17.28 25.79
C LEU A 107 -21.53 18.62 26.43
N PRO A 108 -21.43 18.70 27.77
CA PRO A 108 -20.99 19.90 28.46
C PRO A 108 -19.55 20.25 28.07
N ASN A 109 -19.27 21.55 28.06
CA ASN A 109 -17.97 22.17 27.81
C ASN A 109 -16.86 21.62 28.75
N GLU A 110 -16.26 20.49 28.43
CA GLU A 110 -14.97 20.05 28.97
C GLU A 110 -14.16 19.34 27.86
N SER A 111 -13.40 20.14 27.11
CA SER A 111 -12.00 19.90 26.67
C SER A 111 -11.47 18.47 26.47
N LEU A 112 -12.24 17.53 25.91
CA LEU A 112 -11.65 16.38 25.20
C LEU A 112 -11.31 16.81 23.78
N GLU A 113 -10.03 17.10 23.53
CA GLU A 113 -9.46 17.26 22.18
C GLU A 113 -9.97 16.11 21.30
N ASN A 114 -10.91 16.40 20.39
CA ASN A 114 -11.38 15.44 19.42
C ASN A 114 -10.24 15.15 18.44
N ILE A 115 -9.46 14.09 18.69
CA ILE A 115 -8.41 13.63 17.80
C ILE A 115 -9.05 12.70 16.74
N PRO A 116 -9.25 13.16 15.49
CA PRO A 116 -10.04 12.42 14.49
C PRO A 116 -9.42 11.05 14.14
N PHE A 117 -8.11 10.88 14.33
CA PHE A 117 -7.39 9.63 14.06
C PHE A 117 -7.76 8.48 14.99
N GLU A 118 -8.35 8.78 16.15
CA GLU A 118 -8.82 7.75 17.07
C GLU A 118 -10.05 7.01 16.52
N GLU A 119 -10.92 7.72 15.81
CA GLU A 119 -12.16 7.17 15.28
C GLU A 119 -11.93 6.33 14.00
N ILE A 120 -10.89 6.66 13.24
CA ILE A 120 -10.54 5.97 12.00
C ILE A 120 -10.06 4.56 12.30
N ASN A 121 -10.72 3.53 11.78
CA ASN A 121 -10.26 2.15 11.95
C ASN A 121 -9.38 1.71 10.77
N LEU A 122 -8.06 1.60 11.01
CA LEU A 122 -7.10 1.20 9.97
C LEU A 122 -7.38 -0.20 9.42
N VAL A 123 -7.84 -1.14 10.26
CA VAL A 123 -8.15 -2.50 9.82
C VAL A 123 -9.31 -2.50 8.84
N GLU A 124 -10.32 -1.68 9.08
CA GLU A 124 -11.46 -1.53 8.19
C GLU A 124 -11.04 -0.92 6.84
N ILE A 125 -10.15 0.09 6.87
CA ILE A 125 -9.61 0.70 5.64
C ILE A 125 -8.81 -0.29 4.80
N PHE A 126 -7.87 -1.02 5.41
CA PHE A 126 -6.94 -1.89 4.69
C PHE A 126 -7.53 -3.26 4.35
N VAL A 127 -8.35 -3.83 5.24
CA VAL A 127 -8.86 -5.19 5.04
C VAL A 127 -10.25 -5.15 4.44
N PHE A 128 -11.13 -4.27 4.89
CA PHE A 128 -12.49 -4.29 4.37
C PHE A 128 -12.54 -3.51 3.07
N TYR A 129 -12.14 -2.25 3.03
CA TYR A 129 -12.33 -1.48 1.80
C TYR A 129 -11.47 -1.96 0.64
N PHE A 130 -10.21 -2.33 0.85
CA PHE A 130 -9.33 -2.73 -0.26
C PHE A 130 -9.67 -4.11 -0.83
N LEU A 131 -9.73 -5.15 0.01
CA LEU A 131 -10.09 -6.49 -0.48
C LEU A 131 -11.51 -6.49 -1.06
N SER A 132 -12.45 -5.83 -0.39
CA SER A 132 -13.84 -5.92 -0.81
C SER A 132 -14.17 -5.07 -2.04
N SER A 133 -13.53 -3.91 -2.24
CA SER A 133 -13.64 -3.18 -3.52
C SER A 133 -13.02 -3.95 -4.68
N ALA A 134 -11.83 -4.55 -4.48
CA ALA A 134 -11.19 -5.37 -5.51
C ALA A 134 -12.07 -6.57 -5.92
N THR A 135 -12.61 -7.30 -4.95
CA THR A 135 -13.48 -8.46 -5.25
C THR A 135 -14.77 -8.07 -5.96
N VAL A 136 -15.43 -6.98 -5.56
CA VAL A 136 -16.70 -6.55 -6.19
C VAL A 136 -16.46 -6.11 -7.63
N ILE A 137 -15.35 -5.43 -7.89
CA ILE A 137 -15.03 -4.90 -9.22
C ILE A 137 -14.58 -6.02 -10.16
N ILE A 138 -13.78 -6.97 -9.68
CA ILE A 138 -13.41 -8.17 -10.45
C ILE A 138 -14.67 -8.99 -10.78
N MET A 139 -15.58 -9.17 -9.81
CA MET A 139 -16.82 -9.89 -10.06
C MET A 139 -17.71 -9.17 -11.08
N ALA A 140 -17.86 -7.85 -10.96
CA ALA A 140 -18.60 -7.06 -11.95
C ALA A 140 -17.99 -7.21 -13.35
N ALA A 141 -16.66 -7.10 -13.47
CA ALA A 141 -15.96 -7.32 -14.73
C ALA A 141 -16.20 -8.73 -15.29
N SER A 142 -16.20 -9.77 -14.44
CA SER A 142 -16.49 -11.15 -14.85
C SER A 142 -17.90 -11.36 -15.38
N ILE A 143 -18.90 -10.68 -14.81
CA ILE A 143 -20.28 -10.73 -15.31
C ILE A 143 -20.38 -10.08 -16.68
N PHE A 144 -19.75 -8.91 -16.89
CA PHE A 144 -19.72 -8.25 -18.20
C PHE A 144 -19.01 -9.09 -19.26
N TYR A 145 -17.92 -9.77 -18.91
CA TYR A 145 -17.23 -10.72 -19.80
C TYR A 145 -18.15 -11.89 -20.18
N THR A 146 -18.84 -12.48 -19.20
CA THR A 146 -19.74 -13.62 -19.43
C THR A 146 -20.93 -13.22 -20.33
N ILE A 147 -21.48 -12.01 -20.18
CA ILE A 147 -22.57 -11.50 -21.02
C ILE A 147 -22.11 -11.29 -22.48
N ASN A 148 -20.84 -10.97 -22.70
CA ASN A 148 -20.25 -10.78 -24.02
C ASN A 148 -19.70 -12.07 -24.66
N ASP A 149 -20.03 -13.26 -24.11
CA ASP A 149 -19.52 -14.56 -24.55
C ASP A 149 -17.97 -14.65 -24.53
N TRP A 150 -17.34 -13.85 -23.67
CA TRP A 150 -15.90 -13.88 -23.49
C TRP A 150 -15.54 -14.88 -22.39
N ASP A 151 -14.63 -15.79 -22.73
CA ASP A 151 -14.08 -16.80 -21.81
C ASP A 151 -13.53 -16.12 -20.54
N THR A 152 -14.12 -16.42 -19.39
CA THR A 152 -13.73 -15.84 -18.10
C THR A 152 -12.33 -16.29 -17.67
N ASN A 153 -11.83 -17.41 -18.19
CA ASN A 153 -10.43 -17.81 -17.98
C ASN A 153 -9.46 -16.85 -18.71
N ARG A 154 -9.93 -16.18 -19.76
CA ARG A 154 -9.16 -15.17 -20.51
C ARG A 154 -9.31 -13.76 -19.97
N LEU A 155 -10.07 -13.56 -18.88
CA LEU A 155 -10.35 -12.23 -18.35
C LEU A 155 -9.08 -11.49 -17.93
N PHE A 156 -8.07 -12.22 -17.44
CA PHE A 156 -6.76 -11.64 -17.12
C PHE A 156 -5.74 -11.86 -18.26
N ASP A 157 -5.85 -12.96 -19.00
CA ASP A 157 -4.85 -13.31 -20.04
C ASP A 157 -5.01 -12.49 -21.34
N ASN A 158 -6.21 -11.96 -21.62
CA ASN A 158 -6.50 -11.19 -22.83
C ASN A 158 -6.97 -9.75 -22.56
N MET A 159 -6.93 -9.26 -21.32
CA MET A 159 -7.20 -7.85 -21.06
C MET A 159 -6.11 -7.01 -21.71
N ASP A 160 -6.52 -6.09 -22.60
CA ASP A 160 -5.62 -5.06 -23.06
C ASP A 160 -5.22 -4.18 -21.85
N LYS A 161 -3.98 -3.70 -21.85
CA LYS A 161 -3.42 -2.92 -20.73
C LYS A 161 -4.32 -1.73 -20.36
N LEU A 162 -5.03 -1.15 -21.33
CA LEU A 162 -5.97 -0.06 -21.09
C LEU A 162 -7.12 -0.47 -20.18
N THR A 163 -7.75 -1.64 -20.41
CA THR A 163 -8.82 -2.16 -19.56
C THR A 163 -8.31 -2.47 -18.16
N GLU A 164 -7.11 -3.04 -18.02
CA GLU A 164 -6.48 -3.27 -16.72
C GLU A 164 -6.30 -1.95 -15.94
N TYR A 165 -5.77 -0.91 -16.58
CA TYR A 165 -5.62 0.41 -15.95
C TYR A 165 -6.95 1.05 -15.56
N LEU A 166 -7.98 0.94 -16.40
CA LEU A 166 -9.31 1.46 -16.10
C LEU A 166 -9.93 0.75 -14.88
N LEU A 167 -9.78 -0.58 -14.80
CA LEU A 167 -10.26 -1.36 -13.67
C LEU A 167 -9.54 -0.98 -12.37
N ALA A 168 -8.20 -0.85 -12.42
CA ALA A 168 -7.41 -0.41 -11.28
C ALA A 168 -7.78 1.01 -10.82
N CYS A 169 -8.00 1.94 -11.75
CA CYS A 169 -8.52 3.27 -11.45
C CYS A 169 -9.86 3.22 -10.74
N LEU A 170 -10.79 2.40 -11.23
CA LEU A 170 -12.12 2.26 -10.64
C LEU A 170 -12.02 1.73 -9.20
N ILE A 171 -11.16 0.73 -8.96
CA ILE A 171 -10.87 0.21 -7.61
C ILE A 171 -10.39 1.33 -6.69
N VAL A 172 -9.41 2.13 -7.14
CA VAL A 172 -8.83 3.21 -6.34
C VAL A 172 -9.83 4.34 -6.09
N ILE A 173 -10.68 4.68 -7.06
CA ILE A 173 -11.73 5.69 -6.90
C ILE A 173 -12.75 5.23 -5.87
N VAL A 174 -13.28 4.00 -6.00
CA VAL A 174 -14.24 3.43 -5.05
C VAL A 174 -13.64 3.37 -3.65
N TRP A 175 -12.40 2.88 -3.55
CA TRP A 175 -11.69 2.79 -2.29
C TRP A 175 -11.44 4.18 -1.66
N GLY A 176 -11.01 5.15 -2.46
CA GLY A 176 -10.79 6.54 -2.05
C GLY A 176 -12.07 7.21 -1.55
N MET A 177 -13.20 6.98 -2.21
CA MET A 177 -14.50 7.49 -1.76
C MET A 177 -14.88 6.94 -0.38
N LEU A 178 -14.63 5.66 -0.11
CA LEU A 178 -14.91 5.05 1.20
C LEU A 178 -14.02 5.63 2.30
N ILE A 179 -12.74 5.87 2.01
CA ILE A 179 -11.82 6.54 2.93
C ILE A 179 -12.28 7.97 3.20
N LEU A 180 -12.60 8.75 2.16
CA LEU A 180 -13.06 10.14 2.31
C LEU A 180 -14.35 10.22 3.13
N ARG A 181 -15.27 9.28 2.94
CA ARG A 181 -16.48 9.16 3.76
C ARG A 181 -16.12 8.95 5.23
N ASP A 182 -15.24 8.01 5.54
CA ASP A 182 -14.84 7.72 6.93
C ASP A 182 -14.07 8.87 7.58
N LEU A 183 -13.21 9.55 6.82
CA LEU A 183 -12.55 10.78 7.25
C LEU A 183 -13.60 11.85 7.59
N LYS A 184 -14.59 12.06 6.73
CA LYS A 184 -15.67 13.02 6.99
C LYS A 184 -16.48 12.65 8.23
N ILE A 185 -16.80 11.36 8.43
CA ILE A 185 -17.51 10.86 9.62
C ILE A 185 -16.70 11.13 10.89
N ALA A 186 -15.38 10.94 10.83
CA ALA A 186 -14.46 11.19 11.95
C ALA A 186 -14.22 12.70 12.25
N GLY A 187 -14.93 13.61 11.58
CA GLY A 187 -14.72 15.05 11.72
C GLY A 187 -13.39 15.54 11.16
N PHE A 188 -12.77 14.76 10.27
CA PHE A 188 -11.46 15.07 9.70
C PHE A 188 -11.53 16.29 8.77
N GLN A 189 -10.58 17.23 8.91
CA GLN A 189 -10.52 18.44 8.09
C GLN A 189 -9.32 18.42 7.15
N ILE A 190 -9.58 18.35 5.84
CA ILE A 190 -8.53 18.26 4.79
C ILE A 190 -7.55 19.46 4.87
N LYS A 191 -8.04 20.65 5.24
CA LYS A 191 -7.21 21.86 5.41
C LYS A 191 -6.08 21.67 6.44
N HIS A 192 -6.16 20.70 7.35
CA HIS A 192 -5.08 20.43 8.30
C HIS A 192 -4.01 19.48 7.73
N PHE A 193 -4.31 18.69 6.69
CA PHE A 193 -3.28 17.96 5.92
C PHE A 193 -2.55 18.86 4.93
N ILE A 194 -3.31 19.77 4.32
CA ILE A 194 -2.85 20.69 3.29
C ILE A 194 -3.20 22.11 3.74
N PRO A 195 -2.46 22.66 4.74
CA PRO A 195 -2.74 23.99 5.29
C PRO A 195 -2.46 25.11 4.28
N ASN A 196 -1.58 24.84 3.30
CA ASN A 196 -1.30 25.75 2.21
C ASN A 196 -0.99 24.97 0.93
N LEU A 197 -1.16 25.64 -0.21
CA LEU A 197 -0.75 25.11 -1.52
C LEU A 197 0.72 25.42 -1.85
N LYS A 198 1.46 26.03 -0.92
CA LYS A 198 2.87 26.40 -1.12
C LYS A 198 3.75 25.17 -0.95
N VAL A 199 4.38 24.75 -2.05
CA VAL A 199 5.26 23.59 -2.11
C VAL A 199 6.71 24.01 -1.97
N ALA A 200 7.48 23.32 -1.12
CA ALA A 200 8.89 23.58 -0.88
C ALA A 200 9.78 22.99 -2.00
N TRP A 201 9.58 23.45 -3.24
CA TRP A 201 10.17 22.88 -4.45
C TRP A 201 11.68 22.68 -4.37
N GLN A 202 12.43 23.67 -3.87
CA GLN A 202 13.89 23.58 -3.75
C GLN A 202 14.34 22.44 -2.83
N LEU A 203 13.63 22.24 -1.71
CA LEU A 203 13.93 21.17 -0.77
C LEU A 203 13.59 19.81 -1.38
N ILE A 204 12.40 19.70 -1.97
CA ILE A 204 11.89 18.48 -2.59
C ILE A 204 12.81 18.02 -3.73
N LEU A 205 13.17 18.94 -4.63
CA LEU A 205 14.02 18.66 -5.77
C LEU A 205 15.39 18.15 -5.33
N LYS A 206 16.03 18.82 -4.37
CA LYS A 206 17.33 18.41 -3.83
C LYS A 206 17.28 17.00 -3.24
N ILE A 207 16.28 16.72 -2.41
CA ILE A 207 16.17 15.41 -1.76
C ILE A 207 15.79 14.32 -2.76
N ALA A 208 14.89 14.60 -3.72
CA ALA A 208 14.50 13.64 -4.75
C ALA A 208 15.69 13.21 -5.61
N ILE A 209 16.53 14.16 -6.04
CA ILE A 209 17.74 13.88 -6.83
C ILE A 209 18.73 13.04 -6.02
N ILE A 210 19.06 13.48 -4.80
CA ILE A 210 20.00 12.77 -3.91
C ILE A 210 19.51 11.35 -3.63
N TYR A 211 18.23 11.20 -3.29
CA TYR A 211 17.63 9.88 -3.03
C TYR A 211 17.65 9.00 -4.28
N THR A 212 17.35 9.55 -5.46
CA THR A 212 17.36 8.76 -6.69
C THR A 212 18.76 8.27 -7.02
N PHE A 213 19.78 9.11 -6.86
CA PHE A 213 21.17 8.66 -7.03
C PHE A 213 21.56 7.57 -6.03
N PHE A 214 21.19 7.73 -4.75
CA PHE A 214 21.38 6.69 -3.76
C PHE A 214 20.68 5.38 -4.18
N ALA A 215 19.38 5.41 -4.45
CA ALA A 215 18.58 4.24 -4.76
C ALA A 215 19.08 3.52 -6.02
N VAL A 216 19.37 4.24 -7.11
CA VAL A 216 19.85 3.64 -8.36
C VAL A 216 21.25 3.05 -8.17
N SER A 217 22.20 3.80 -7.61
CA SER A 217 23.57 3.31 -7.43
C SER A 217 23.63 2.13 -6.45
N PHE A 218 22.89 2.21 -5.35
CA PHE A 218 22.80 1.15 -4.35
C PHE A 218 22.19 -0.11 -4.95
N TRP A 219 21.10 0.04 -5.71
CA TRP A 219 20.45 -1.06 -6.40
C TRP A 219 21.36 -1.73 -7.43
N ARG A 220 22.09 -0.98 -8.27
CA ARG A 220 23.02 -1.55 -9.24
C ARG A 220 24.20 -2.25 -8.57
N LEU A 221 24.73 -1.67 -7.50
CA LEU A 221 25.82 -2.27 -6.74
C LEU A 221 25.40 -3.58 -6.08
N PHE A 222 24.29 -3.56 -5.33
CA PHE A 222 23.78 -4.77 -4.69
C PHE A 222 23.32 -5.79 -5.72
N GLY A 223 22.62 -5.38 -6.78
CA GLY A 223 22.20 -6.27 -7.87
C GLY A 223 23.39 -6.98 -8.52
N TYR A 224 24.50 -6.28 -8.74
CA TYR A 224 25.75 -6.87 -9.24
C TYR A 224 26.27 -7.96 -8.30
N TYR A 225 26.51 -7.66 -7.03
CA TYR A 225 27.02 -8.65 -6.08
C TYR A 225 26.03 -9.80 -5.83
N PHE A 226 24.75 -9.49 -5.73
CA PHE A 226 23.68 -10.48 -5.55
C PHE A 226 23.56 -11.41 -6.76
N SER A 227 23.96 -10.95 -7.96
CA SER A 227 24.04 -11.83 -9.12
C SER A 227 25.04 -12.97 -8.95
N PHE A 228 26.06 -12.84 -8.10
CA PHE A 228 27.00 -13.93 -7.80
C PHE A 228 26.46 -14.87 -6.73
N VAL A 229 25.77 -14.34 -5.72
CA VAL A 229 25.24 -15.12 -4.60
C VAL A 229 24.00 -15.91 -5.00
N TYR A 230 23.11 -15.31 -5.79
CA TYR A 230 21.84 -15.91 -6.19
C TYR A 230 21.51 -15.57 -7.66
N PRO A 231 22.27 -16.14 -8.62
CA PRO A 231 22.15 -15.83 -10.05
C PRO A 231 20.74 -16.11 -10.60
N ASP A 232 20.11 -17.19 -10.19
CA ASP A 232 18.80 -17.60 -10.71
C ASP A 232 17.69 -16.59 -10.39
N TYR A 233 17.75 -15.97 -9.20
CA TYR A 233 16.80 -14.92 -8.80
C TYR A 233 17.02 -13.64 -9.59
N ILE A 234 18.27 -13.25 -9.82
CA ILE A 234 18.58 -12.09 -10.67
C ILE A 234 18.14 -12.36 -12.10
N ASN A 235 18.35 -13.58 -12.62
CA ASN A 235 17.88 -13.95 -13.96
C ASN A 235 16.36 -13.93 -14.05
N TYR A 236 15.67 -14.48 -13.04
CA TYR A 236 14.21 -14.41 -12.94
C TYR A 236 13.73 -12.97 -12.94
N TYR A 237 14.31 -12.13 -12.07
CA TYR A 237 13.97 -10.71 -11.94
C TYR A 237 14.25 -9.97 -13.25
N LEU A 238 15.41 -10.16 -13.88
CA LEU A 238 15.74 -9.56 -15.17
C LEU A 238 14.75 -9.99 -16.24
N LYS A 239 14.39 -11.28 -16.33
CA LYS A 239 13.40 -11.76 -17.30
C LYS A 239 12.00 -11.17 -17.05
N THR A 240 11.53 -11.13 -15.81
CA THR A 240 10.18 -10.60 -15.49
C THR A 240 10.11 -9.08 -15.59
N SER A 241 11.10 -8.36 -15.08
CA SER A 241 11.13 -6.89 -15.15
C SER A 241 11.41 -6.39 -16.57
N ILE A 242 12.31 -7.05 -17.32
CA ILE A 242 12.68 -6.57 -18.66
C ILE A 242 11.62 -6.94 -19.70
N ASN A 243 11.08 -8.15 -19.69
CA ASN A 243 10.12 -8.54 -20.72
C ASN A 243 8.76 -7.84 -20.59
N ASN A 244 8.36 -7.44 -19.37
CA ASN A 244 7.07 -6.77 -19.15
C ASN A 244 7.13 -5.24 -19.35
N ASP A 245 8.25 -4.61 -19.01
CA ASP A 245 8.37 -3.14 -19.05
C ASP A 245 8.97 -2.61 -20.37
N PHE A 246 9.74 -3.41 -21.13
CA PHE A 246 10.53 -2.89 -22.27
C PHE A 246 9.86 -3.03 -23.65
N HIS A 247 8.59 -3.46 -23.70
CA HIS A 247 7.80 -3.45 -24.94
C HIS A 247 6.66 -2.40 -24.93
N LEU A 248 6.70 -1.45 -23.99
CA LEU A 248 5.68 -0.40 -23.90
C LEU A 248 5.84 0.61 -25.04
N SER A 249 4.76 0.87 -25.78
CA SER A 249 4.66 2.04 -26.65
C SER A 249 4.82 3.35 -25.84
N VAL A 250 5.15 4.48 -26.49
CA VAL A 250 5.28 5.78 -25.80
C VAL A 250 3.98 6.15 -25.06
N SER A 251 2.82 5.84 -25.64
CA SER A 251 1.51 6.02 -25.00
C SER A 251 1.35 5.12 -23.77
N GLU A 252 1.76 3.85 -23.84
CA GLU A 252 1.74 2.94 -22.69
C GLU A 252 2.70 3.40 -21.59
N PHE A 253 3.88 3.92 -21.94
CA PHE A 253 4.81 4.49 -20.97
C PHE A 253 4.20 5.69 -20.23
N ILE A 254 3.58 6.63 -20.97
CA ILE A 254 2.90 7.79 -20.38
C ILE A 254 1.72 7.35 -19.50
N LEU A 255 0.91 6.40 -19.97
CA LEU A 255 -0.21 5.86 -19.21
C LEU A 255 0.25 5.17 -17.93
N ASN A 256 1.28 4.33 -17.99
CA ASN A 256 1.84 3.65 -16.82
C ASN A 256 2.39 4.68 -15.80
N LEU A 257 3.09 5.70 -16.28
CA LEU A 257 3.64 6.76 -15.45
C LEU A 257 2.55 7.60 -14.77
N LEU A 258 1.54 8.07 -15.52
CA LEU A 258 0.49 8.92 -14.96
C LEU A 258 -0.52 8.12 -14.14
N VAL A 259 -1.04 7.03 -14.69
CA VAL A 259 -2.18 6.31 -14.14
C VAL A 259 -1.73 5.35 -13.03
N LEU A 260 -0.86 4.40 -13.36
CA LEU A 260 -0.42 3.39 -12.40
C LEU A 260 0.42 4.04 -11.28
N SER A 261 1.41 4.85 -11.66
CA SER A 261 2.35 5.35 -10.67
C SER A 261 1.78 6.49 -9.84
N ILE A 262 1.11 7.48 -10.43
CA ILE A 262 0.63 8.64 -9.66
C ILE A 262 -0.71 8.35 -8.99
N PHE A 263 -1.72 7.93 -9.75
CA PHE A 263 -3.08 7.78 -9.23
C PHE A 263 -3.27 6.51 -8.40
N ILE A 264 -2.72 5.38 -8.84
CA ILE A 264 -2.92 4.10 -8.17
C ILE A 264 -1.91 3.89 -7.03
N GLU A 265 -0.63 4.19 -7.26
CA GLU A 265 0.43 3.98 -6.27
C GLU A 265 0.62 5.19 -5.34
N ILE A 266 1.07 6.35 -5.86
CA ILE A 266 1.57 7.46 -5.03
C ILE A 266 0.47 8.18 -4.23
N LEU A 267 -0.66 8.51 -4.88
CA LEU A 267 -1.72 9.30 -4.26
C LEU A 267 -2.32 8.59 -3.03
N PRO A 268 -2.79 7.33 -3.14
CA PRO A 268 -3.39 6.65 -2.01
C PRO A 268 -2.35 6.32 -0.94
N PHE A 269 -1.13 5.97 -1.36
CA PHE A 269 -0.03 5.73 -0.45
C PHE A 269 0.28 6.94 0.42
N THR A 270 0.36 8.13 -0.18
CA THR A 270 0.66 9.37 0.55
C THR A 270 -0.45 9.72 1.53
N ILE A 271 -1.72 9.66 1.09
CA ILE A 271 -2.86 9.99 1.95
C ILE A 271 -2.96 9.01 3.12
N ILE A 272 -2.81 7.72 2.86
CA ILE A 272 -3.11 6.69 3.85
C ILE A 272 -1.93 6.45 4.77
N PHE A 273 -0.76 6.13 4.22
CA PHE A 273 0.40 5.79 5.05
C PHE A 273 0.98 7.03 5.71
N GLN A 274 1.28 8.07 4.94
CA GLN A 274 1.90 9.28 5.48
C GLN A 274 0.89 10.21 6.14
N GLY A 275 -0.34 10.29 5.63
CA GLY A 275 -1.40 11.09 6.22
C GLY A 275 -2.05 10.42 7.44
N ILE A 276 -2.63 9.23 7.29
CA ILE A 276 -3.47 8.63 8.34
C ILE A 276 -2.66 7.74 9.30
N VAL A 277 -1.98 6.73 8.77
CA VAL A 277 -1.28 5.70 9.57
C VAL A 277 -0.17 6.32 10.38
N LEU A 278 0.67 7.16 9.77
CA LEU A 278 1.77 7.83 10.44
C LEU A 278 1.27 8.61 11.64
N GLN A 279 0.29 9.51 11.43
CA GLN A 279 -0.22 10.38 12.49
C GLN A 279 -0.79 9.55 13.63
N LYS A 280 -1.58 8.51 13.31
CA LYS A 280 -2.15 7.62 14.31
C LYS A 280 -1.10 6.87 15.11
N TRP A 281 -0.04 6.39 14.46
CA TRP A 281 1.04 5.68 15.15
C TRP A 281 1.90 6.63 15.98
N CYS A 282 2.15 7.84 15.51
CA CYS A 282 2.84 8.88 16.27
C CYS A 282 2.08 9.27 17.53
N LEU A 283 0.75 9.41 17.46
CA LEU A 283 -0.10 9.66 18.64
C LEU A 283 0.00 8.55 19.68
N LYS A 284 0.02 7.29 19.24
CA LYS A 284 0.02 6.13 20.15
C LYS A 284 1.39 5.78 20.71
N LEU A 285 2.45 5.91 19.90
CA LEU A 285 3.79 5.36 20.19
C LEU A 285 4.86 6.46 20.35
N GLY A 286 4.51 7.72 20.06
CA GLY A 286 5.43 8.83 19.92
C GLY A 286 6.05 8.92 18.51
N ASN A 287 6.44 10.13 18.11
CA ASN A 287 6.89 10.44 16.74
C ASN A 287 8.01 9.54 16.24
N LYS A 288 9.06 9.33 17.06
CA LYS A 288 10.23 8.53 16.69
C LYS A 288 9.85 7.08 16.35
N LYS A 289 9.07 6.43 17.22
CA LYS A 289 8.64 5.05 17.03
C LYS A 289 7.65 4.93 15.88
N GLY A 290 6.73 5.88 15.76
CA GLY A 290 5.75 5.93 14.66
C GLY A 290 6.42 6.01 13.28
N ILE A 291 7.38 6.91 13.11
CA ILE A 291 8.14 7.07 11.85
C ILE A 291 8.95 5.81 11.53
N LEU A 292 9.69 5.26 12.51
CA LEU A 292 10.50 4.06 12.30
C LEU A 292 9.66 2.85 11.93
N LEU A 293 8.56 2.60 12.65
CA LEU A 293 7.66 1.49 12.37
C LEU A 293 7.01 1.62 11.00
N LEU A 294 6.58 2.83 10.62
CA LEU A 294 5.99 3.04 9.30
C LEU A 294 7.01 2.78 8.20
N SER A 295 8.22 3.34 8.34
CA SER A 295 9.28 3.16 7.34
C SER A 295 9.67 1.70 7.17
N LEU A 296 9.69 0.93 8.27
CA LEU A 296 9.94 -0.51 8.25
C LEU A 296 8.79 -1.28 7.60
N LEU A 297 7.53 -0.94 7.92
CA LEU A 297 6.36 -1.55 7.29
C LEU A 297 6.39 -1.34 5.77
N LEU A 298 6.66 -0.11 5.33
CA LEU A 298 6.72 0.24 3.91
C LEU A 298 7.83 -0.53 3.19
N SER A 299 9.00 -0.63 3.81
CA SER A 299 10.12 -1.40 3.30
C SER A 299 9.81 -2.91 3.16
N LEU A 300 9.13 -3.50 4.14
CA LEU A 300 8.69 -4.89 4.06
C LEU A 300 7.65 -5.12 2.97
N LEU A 301 6.67 -4.21 2.82
CA LEU A 301 5.66 -4.30 1.77
C LEU A 301 6.27 -4.22 0.37
N SER A 302 7.25 -3.33 0.18
CA SER A 302 7.92 -3.15 -1.12
C SER A 302 8.97 -4.22 -1.45
N SER A 303 9.55 -4.88 -0.44
CA SER A 303 10.62 -5.88 -0.63
C SER A 303 10.14 -7.28 -1.01
N ILE A 304 8.82 -7.54 -1.03
CA ILE A 304 8.23 -8.79 -1.52
C ILE A 304 8.70 -9.10 -2.96
N ALA A 305 8.96 -8.07 -3.76
CA ALA A 305 9.44 -8.22 -5.14
C ALA A 305 10.98 -8.38 -5.24
N PHE A 306 11.76 -7.67 -4.41
CA PHE A 306 13.22 -7.67 -4.48
C PHE A 306 13.89 -7.32 -3.14
N VAL A 307 14.58 -8.28 -2.51
CA VAL A 307 15.22 -8.10 -1.20
C VAL A 307 16.19 -6.90 -1.15
N PRO A 308 17.03 -6.64 -2.18
CA PRO A 308 17.91 -5.46 -2.17
C PRO A 308 17.19 -4.10 -2.15
N LEU A 309 15.88 -4.02 -2.43
CA LEU A 309 15.10 -2.78 -2.29
C LEU A 309 14.78 -2.43 -0.84
N LEU A 310 14.95 -3.34 0.11
CA LEU A 310 14.55 -3.14 1.51
C LEU A 310 15.22 -1.89 2.11
N ILE A 311 16.53 -1.73 1.91
CA ILE A 311 17.28 -0.60 2.49
C ILE A 311 16.88 0.73 1.85
N SER A 312 16.79 0.80 0.51
CA SER A 312 16.43 2.05 -0.18
C SER A 312 15.00 2.49 0.16
N THR A 313 14.05 1.56 0.16
CA THR A 313 12.64 1.83 0.54
C THR A 313 12.48 2.20 2.01
N PHE A 314 13.31 1.66 2.91
CA PHE A 314 13.34 2.10 4.30
C PHE A 314 13.75 3.58 4.41
N PHE A 315 14.82 3.98 3.73
CA PHE A 315 15.25 5.38 3.68
C PHE A 315 14.19 6.29 3.04
N ASP A 316 13.49 5.81 2.02
CA ASP A 316 12.38 6.53 1.39
C ASP A 316 11.22 6.81 2.36
N GLY A 317 10.84 5.80 3.14
CA GLY A 317 9.86 5.93 4.21
C GLY A 317 10.26 7.01 5.21
N LEU A 318 11.52 6.97 5.67
CA LEU A 318 12.08 7.96 6.60
C LEU A 318 12.05 9.37 6.00
N ILE A 319 12.56 9.54 4.77
CA ILE A 319 12.59 10.84 4.09
C ILE A 319 11.18 11.40 3.95
N SER A 320 10.23 10.59 3.50
CA SER A 320 8.84 10.99 3.31
C SER A 320 8.18 11.46 4.60
N SER A 321 8.41 10.73 5.70
CA SER A 321 7.89 11.10 7.01
C SER A 321 8.57 12.34 7.57
N PHE A 322 9.90 12.48 7.49
CA PHE A 322 10.59 13.69 7.94
C PHE A 322 10.25 14.92 7.10
N LEU A 323 10.05 14.76 5.80
CA LEU A 323 9.61 15.85 4.93
C LEU A 323 8.22 16.33 5.34
N PHE A 324 7.31 15.40 5.69
CA PHE A 324 6.00 15.76 6.20
C PHE A 324 6.08 16.46 7.56
N PHE A 325 6.88 15.96 8.50
CA PHE A 325 7.07 16.59 9.82
C PHE A 325 7.70 17.98 9.72
N LYS A 326 8.71 18.14 8.85
CA LYS A 326 9.40 19.41 8.65
C LYS A 326 8.48 20.47 8.03
N THR A 327 7.75 20.09 6.98
CA THR A 327 6.97 21.05 6.19
C THR A 327 5.53 21.21 6.66
N LYS A 328 5.04 20.25 7.47
CA LYS A 328 3.67 20.18 7.98
C LYS A 328 2.61 20.23 6.87
N ASN A 329 2.98 19.75 5.69
CA ASN A 329 2.13 19.79 4.52
C ASN A 329 2.35 18.51 3.70
N LEU A 330 1.26 17.74 3.55
CA LEU A 330 1.28 16.45 2.87
C LEU A 330 1.59 16.59 1.36
N LEU A 331 1.30 17.76 0.75
CA LEU A 331 1.63 18.02 -0.66
C LEU A 331 3.13 17.90 -0.93
N ASN A 332 3.99 18.30 0.02
CA ASN A 332 5.43 18.21 -0.19
C ASN A 332 5.89 16.75 -0.30
N THR A 333 5.29 15.86 0.50
CA THR A 333 5.54 14.42 0.43
C THR A 333 4.99 13.83 -0.87
N PHE A 334 3.78 14.23 -1.29
CA PHE A 334 3.22 13.82 -2.58
C PHE A 334 4.12 14.21 -3.75
N PHE A 335 4.54 15.47 -3.85
CA PHE A 335 5.40 15.93 -4.93
C PHE A 335 6.80 15.33 -4.88
N TYR A 336 7.34 15.05 -3.69
CA TYR A 336 8.58 14.28 -3.56
C TYR A 336 8.45 12.89 -4.18
N GLN A 337 7.36 12.18 -3.87
CA GLN A 337 7.08 10.85 -4.41
C GLN A 337 6.96 10.88 -5.94
N VAL A 338 6.17 11.82 -6.46
CA VAL A 338 6.00 12.03 -7.91
C VAL A 338 7.33 12.35 -8.58
N LEU A 339 8.09 13.30 -8.04
CA LEU A 339 9.34 13.75 -8.67
C LEU A 339 10.39 12.64 -8.73
N LYS A 340 10.55 11.86 -7.66
CA LYS A 340 11.42 10.67 -7.66
C LYS A 340 11.01 9.69 -8.75
N LYS A 341 9.70 9.40 -8.88
CA LYS A 341 9.21 8.45 -9.87
C LYS A 341 9.42 8.98 -11.29
N LEU A 342 9.21 10.27 -11.52
CA LEU A 342 9.49 10.94 -12.79
C LEU A 342 10.98 10.84 -13.16
N ILE A 343 11.89 11.16 -12.23
CA ILE A 343 13.33 11.08 -12.48
C ILE A 343 13.73 9.64 -12.81
N LEU A 344 13.27 8.66 -12.02
CA LEU A 344 13.58 7.26 -12.25
C LEU A 344 13.04 6.77 -13.60
N SER A 345 11.80 7.10 -13.92
CA SER A 345 11.16 6.71 -15.20
C SER A 345 11.85 7.37 -16.39
N PHE A 346 12.29 8.63 -16.25
CA PHE A 346 13.05 9.32 -17.28
C PHE A 346 14.43 8.67 -17.50
N LEU A 347 15.11 8.24 -16.44
CA LEU A 347 16.36 7.47 -16.56
C LEU A 347 16.13 6.15 -17.29
N PHE A 348 15.05 5.44 -16.99
CA PHE A 348 14.68 4.22 -17.73
C PHE A 348 14.34 4.51 -19.20
N PHE A 349 13.62 5.60 -19.47
CA PHE A 349 13.27 6.03 -20.81
C PHE A 349 14.51 6.35 -21.67
N ILE A 350 15.51 7.03 -21.09
CA ILE A 350 16.79 7.30 -21.78
C ILE A 350 17.48 5.99 -22.16
N VAL A 351 17.57 5.04 -21.22
CA VAL A 351 18.18 3.72 -21.46
C VAL A 351 17.40 2.95 -22.53
N TYR A 352 16.07 3.04 -22.51
CA TYR A 352 15.19 2.40 -23.50
C TYR A 352 15.43 2.92 -24.93
N PHE A 353 15.50 4.23 -25.12
CA PHE A 353 15.72 4.82 -26.45
C PHE A 353 17.13 4.53 -27.01
N GLN A 354 18.10 4.25 -26.14
CA GLN A 354 19.46 3.92 -26.55
C GLN A 354 19.60 2.47 -27.05
N ASP A 355 18.77 1.53 -26.55
CA ASP A 355 18.88 0.10 -26.84
C ASP A 355 17.58 -0.47 -27.48
N LEU A 356 17.18 0.03 -28.67
CA LEU A 356 15.99 -0.42 -29.43
C LEU A 356 16.00 -1.90 -29.88
N LYS A 357 17.02 -2.68 -29.51
CA LYS A 357 17.15 -4.13 -29.77
C LYS A 357 17.68 -4.85 -28.52
N LEU A 358 16.92 -4.82 -27.42
CA LEU A 358 17.28 -5.59 -26.24
C LEU A 358 17.01 -7.07 -26.48
N SER A 359 18.07 -7.82 -26.79
CA SER A 359 18.10 -9.26 -26.53
C SER A 359 17.97 -9.50 -25.03
N PRO A 360 17.38 -10.63 -24.58
CA PRO A 360 17.26 -10.93 -23.16
C PRO A 360 18.63 -10.85 -22.49
N ILE A 361 18.77 -9.94 -21.52
CA ILE A 361 20.04 -9.71 -20.82
C ILE A 361 20.34 -10.97 -20.01
N SER A 362 21.33 -11.74 -20.45
CA SER A 362 21.88 -12.82 -19.64
C SER A 362 22.57 -12.24 -18.39
N ILE A 363 22.71 -13.04 -17.35
CA ILE A 363 23.43 -12.62 -16.14
C ILE A 363 24.87 -12.19 -16.48
N SER A 364 25.53 -12.88 -17.43
CA SER A 364 26.88 -12.51 -17.88
C SER A 364 26.90 -11.10 -18.48
N ASN A 365 25.94 -10.80 -19.36
CA ASN A 365 25.84 -9.47 -20.00
C ASN A 365 25.49 -8.40 -18.97
N TYR A 366 24.65 -8.72 -17.97
CA TYR A 366 24.36 -7.81 -16.86
C TYR A 366 25.62 -7.46 -16.06
N ARG A 367 26.44 -8.47 -15.72
CA ARG A 367 27.69 -8.26 -14.99
C ARG A 367 28.67 -7.42 -15.81
N GLU A 368 28.92 -7.80 -17.05
CA GLU A 368 29.83 -7.09 -17.96
C GLU A 368 29.43 -5.63 -18.16
N LYS A 369 28.12 -5.34 -18.30
CA LYS A 369 27.61 -3.96 -18.43
C LYS A 369 27.83 -3.11 -17.17
N HIS A 370 27.80 -3.71 -15.98
CA HIS A 370 27.84 -2.98 -14.70
C HIS A 370 29.23 -2.94 -14.04
N GLU A 371 30.10 -3.91 -14.34
CA GLU A 371 31.46 -4.01 -13.83
C GLU A 371 32.29 -2.71 -13.96
N PRO A 372 32.34 -2.03 -15.12
CA PRO A 372 33.15 -0.81 -15.27
C PRO A 372 32.64 0.37 -14.42
N PHE A 373 31.39 0.31 -13.93
CA PHE A 373 30.77 1.40 -13.18
C PHE A 373 30.70 1.15 -11.67
N LEU A 374 31.23 0.03 -11.16
CA LEU A 374 31.12 -0.33 -9.74
C LEU A 374 31.71 0.73 -8.81
N ILE A 375 32.89 1.26 -9.13
CA ILE A 375 33.53 2.32 -8.34
C ILE A 375 32.65 3.57 -8.31
N LEU A 376 32.08 3.95 -9.47
CA LEU A 376 31.16 5.08 -9.55
C LEU A 376 29.91 4.84 -8.69
N TYR A 377 29.33 3.63 -8.72
CA TYR A 377 28.17 3.29 -7.90
C TYR A 377 28.49 3.37 -6.40
N VAL A 378 29.66 2.89 -5.95
CA VAL A 378 30.12 3.02 -4.56
C VAL A 378 30.19 4.49 -4.17
N ILE A 379 30.88 5.31 -4.96
CA ILE A 379 31.07 6.74 -4.67
C ILE A 379 29.72 7.46 -4.60
N LEU A 380 28.84 7.25 -5.58
CA LEU A 380 27.51 7.85 -5.61
C LEU A 380 26.65 7.40 -4.44
N SER A 381 26.69 6.11 -4.08
CA SER A 381 25.96 5.57 -2.94
C SER A 381 26.42 6.19 -1.63
N ILE A 382 27.74 6.27 -1.38
CA ILE A 382 28.29 6.82 -0.13
C ILE A 382 27.98 8.31 -0.02
N ILE A 383 28.28 9.11 -1.05
CA ILE A 383 28.04 10.55 -1.05
C ILE A 383 26.55 10.83 -0.80
N SER A 384 25.67 10.17 -1.56
CA SER A 384 24.21 10.36 -1.40
C SER A 384 23.73 9.92 -0.02
N CYS A 385 24.26 8.81 0.50
CA CYS A 385 23.93 8.31 1.84
C CYS A 385 24.31 9.31 2.94
N VAL A 386 25.49 9.93 2.86
CA VAL A 386 25.91 10.98 3.81
C VAL A 386 24.91 12.14 3.83
N PHE A 387 24.47 12.61 2.65
CA PHE A 387 23.46 13.67 2.57
C PHE A 387 22.10 13.23 3.12
N ILE A 388 21.66 12.00 2.85
CA ILE A 388 20.41 11.43 3.37
C ILE A 388 20.47 11.32 4.90
N ILE A 389 21.54 10.76 5.45
CA ILE A 389 21.74 10.63 6.90
C ILE A 389 21.77 12.00 7.56
N ASN A 390 22.47 12.98 6.98
CA ASN A 390 22.49 14.35 7.49
C ASN A 390 21.09 14.99 7.46
N PHE A 391 20.32 14.78 6.39
CA PHE A 391 18.93 15.22 6.32
C PHE A 391 18.07 14.58 7.42
N ILE A 392 18.17 13.26 7.59
CA ILE A 392 17.45 12.52 8.62
C ILE A 392 17.81 13.03 10.02
N TYR A 393 19.10 13.15 10.32
CA TYR A 393 19.61 13.59 11.61
C TYR A 393 19.11 15.00 11.95
N LYS A 394 19.20 15.95 11.00
CA LYS A 394 18.77 17.34 11.21
C LYS A 394 17.26 17.52 11.37
N ASN A 395 16.45 16.60 10.85
CA ASN A 395 15.00 16.70 10.87
C ASN A 395 14.36 15.61 11.75
N PHE A 396 15.16 14.95 12.58
CA PHE A 396 14.68 13.94 13.51
C PHE A 396 13.79 14.59 14.59
N PRO A 397 12.58 14.06 14.86
CA PRO A 397 11.65 14.71 15.77
C PRO A 397 12.16 14.70 17.20
N LYS A 398 11.97 15.82 17.88
CA LYS A 398 12.26 16.00 19.31
C LYS A 398 11.15 15.33 20.15
N PRO A 399 11.42 15.00 21.43
CA PRO A 399 10.48 14.26 22.28
C PRO A 399 9.10 14.90 22.44
N ASN A 400 9.01 16.23 22.32
CA ASN A 400 7.77 17.00 22.52
C ASN A 400 7.24 17.66 21.24
N ASP A 401 7.75 17.27 20.07
CA ASP A 401 7.24 17.81 18.81
C ASP A 401 5.78 17.38 18.62
N LYS A 402 4.90 18.33 18.33
CA LYS A 402 3.52 18.02 17.98
C LYS A 402 3.47 17.33 16.61
N ILE A 403 2.48 16.46 16.42
CA ILE A 403 2.25 15.89 15.10
C ILE A 403 1.76 16.97 14.12
N PRO A 404 2.08 16.89 12.81
CA PRO A 404 1.75 17.95 11.86
C PRO A 404 0.27 18.35 11.81
N TYR A 405 -0.64 17.37 11.93
CA TYR A 405 -2.07 17.63 11.90
C TYR A 405 -2.52 18.50 13.08
N ASP A 406 -2.12 18.15 14.30
CA ASP A 406 -2.51 18.87 15.53
C ASP A 406 -1.89 20.27 15.56
N GLU A 407 -0.68 20.42 15.04
CA GLU A 407 -0.06 21.75 14.96
C GLU A 407 -0.80 22.67 13.97
N ASN A 408 -1.22 22.14 12.83
CA ASN A 408 -2.00 22.90 11.85
C ASN A 408 -3.41 23.23 12.36
N ASN A 409 -4.03 22.32 13.12
CA ASN A 409 -5.31 22.56 13.78
C ASN A 409 -5.22 23.75 14.75
N ASN A 410 -4.20 23.74 15.62
CA ASN A 410 -3.96 24.80 16.60
C ASN A 410 -3.68 26.18 15.96
N LYS A 411 -3.04 26.22 14.79
CA LYS A 411 -2.81 27.47 14.04
C LYS A 411 -4.06 28.05 13.38
N SER A 412 -5.11 27.26 13.23
CA SER A 412 -6.38 27.73 12.63
C SER A 412 -7.36 28.30 13.66
N LEU A 413 -7.03 28.20 14.94
CA LEU A 413 -7.79 28.73 16.08
C LEU A 413 -7.25 30.08 16.59
N ILE A 414 -6.12 30.55 16.03
CA ILE A 414 -5.49 31.85 16.26
C ILE A 414 -5.65 32.64 14.96
#